data_AF-A0A7J2SUL0-F1
#
_entry.id   AF-A0A7J2SUL0-F1
#
_cell.length_a   1.000
_cell.length_b   1.000
_cell.length_c   1.000
_cell.angle_alpha   90.00
_cell.angle_beta   90.00
_cell.angle_gamma   90.00
#
_symmetry.space_group_name_H-M   'P 1'
#
loop_
_entity.id
_entity.type
_entity.pdbx_description
1 polymer ?
#
loop_
_entity_poly.entity_id
_entity_poly.type
_entity_poly.pdbx_seq_one_letter_code
_entity_poly.pdbx_strand_id
1 'polypeptide(L)'
;MKTFELYSITKGIGKNYRIDTVDKLVQFLKKAGFWLSLVAIDYYEARNIVVAKIYYGGVRLFSEEIRIRDELELELIKEKIKNAGYIHVATDYKHYYEPIQSLLFIKGYMAGKEAFEVIMNE
;
A
#
# COMPACT_ATOMS: atom_id res chain seq x y z
N MET A 1 -13.41 -3.13 20.54
CA MET A 1 -12.35 -4.12 20.26
C MET A 1 -11.01 -3.47 20.57
N LYS A 2 -10.18 -4.05 21.44
CA LYS A 2 -8.93 -3.40 21.87
C LYS A 2 -7.89 -3.49 20.75
N THR A 3 -7.14 -2.41 20.50
CA THR A 3 -6.12 -2.27 19.44
C THR A 3 -5.12 -3.44 19.39
N PHE A 4 -4.86 -4.07 20.54
CA PHE A 4 -3.98 -5.23 20.71
C PHE A 4 -4.49 -6.53 20.08
N GLU A 5 -5.81 -6.77 20.11
CA GLU A 5 -6.42 -7.95 19.48
C GLU A 5 -6.35 -7.84 17.96
N LEU A 6 -6.55 -6.63 17.43
CA LEU A 6 -6.45 -6.35 16.00
C LEU A 6 -5.03 -6.53 15.47
N TYR A 7 -4.02 -6.08 16.22
CA TYR A 7 -2.61 -6.29 15.90
C TYR A 7 -2.25 -7.77 15.83
N SER A 8 -2.81 -8.58 16.74
CA SER A 8 -2.55 -10.01 16.81
C SER A 8 -3.23 -10.78 15.66
N ILE A 9 -4.47 -10.41 15.34
CA ILE A 9 -5.21 -10.97 14.19
C ILE A 9 -4.54 -10.60 12.86
N THR A 10 -4.12 -9.35 12.68
CA THR A 10 -3.45 -8.89 11.44
C THR A 10 -2.07 -9.52 11.25
N LYS A 11 -1.26 -9.65 12.31
CA LYS A 11 -0.02 -10.44 12.26
C LYS A 11 -0.27 -11.91 11.94
N GLY A 12 -1.34 -12.50 12.49
CA GLY A 12 -1.76 -13.87 12.20
C GLY A 12 -2.19 -14.05 10.74
N ILE A 13 -2.92 -13.09 10.17
CA ILE A 13 -3.32 -13.09 8.76
C ILE A 13 -2.08 -13.00 7.86
N GLY A 14 -1.15 -12.08 8.13
CA GLY A 14 0.08 -11.96 7.35
C GLY A 14 0.96 -13.22 7.39
N LYS A 15 1.05 -13.89 8.54
CA LYS A 15 1.82 -15.13 8.68
C LYS A 15 1.16 -16.36 8.03
N ASN A 16 -0.18 -16.45 8.06
CA ASN A 16 -0.90 -17.64 7.60
C ASN A 16 -1.47 -17.50 6.18
N TYR A 17 -1.71 -16.28 5.70
CA TYR A 17 -2.19 -15.98 4.36
C TYR A 17 -1.15 -15.14 3.63
N ARG A 18 -0.24 -15.82 2.90
CA ARG A 18 0.74 -15.14 2.04
C ARG A 18 0.03 -14.22 1.04
N ILE A 19 0.33 -12.92 1.10
CA ILE A 19 -0.13 -11.92 0.12
C ILE A 19 0.97 -11.75 -0.94
N ASP A 20 1.21 -12.83 -1.67
CA ASP A 20 2.28 -12.97 -2.67
C ASP A 20 1.83 -12.59 -4.09
N THR A 21 0.57 -12.13 -4.25
CA THR A 21 0.03 -11.66 -5.53
C THR A 21 -0.68 -10.33 -5.38
N VAL A 22 -0.73 -9.58 -6.48
CA VAL A 22 -1.44 -8.30 -6.57
C VAL A 22 -2.92 -8.43 -6.22
N ASP A 23 -3.58 -9.49 -6.69
CA ASP A 23 -5.01 -9.67 -6.42
C ASP A 23 -5.29 -9.96 -4.95
N LYS A 24 -4.43 -10.75 -4.28
CA LYS A 24 -4.54 -10.95 -2.83
C LYS A 24 -4.31 -9.66 -2.07
N LEU A 25 -3.34 -8.83 -2.50
CA LEU A 25 -3.08 -7.53 -1.90
C LEU A 25 -4.32 -6.64 -1.99
N VAL A 26 -4.88 -6.52 -3.19
CA VAL A 26 -6.06 -5.67 -3.43
C VAL A 26 -7.29 -6.19 -2.67
N GLN A 27 -7.51 -7.51 -2.64
CA GLN A 27 -8.57 -8.11 -1.84
C GLN A 27 -8.37 -7.84 -0.34
N PHE A 28 -7.14 -7.94 0.16
CA PHE A 28 -6.82 -7.60 1.54
C PHE A 28 -7.12 -6.13 1.83
N LEU A 29 -6.68 -5.20 0.98
CA LEU A 29 -6.93 -3.77 1.12
C LEU A 29 -8.43 -3.42 1.08
N LYS A 30 -9.22 -4.12 0.28
CA LYS A 30 -10.69 -3.98 0.23
C LYS A 30 -11.35 -4.54 1.50
N LYS A 31 -10.93 -5.72 1.96
CA LYS A 31 -11.51 -6.41 3.14
C LYS A 31 -11.11 -5.79 4.48
N ALA A 32 -9.88 -5.32 4.61
CA ALA A 32 -9.40 -4.66 5.81
C ALA A 32 -10.11 -3.32 6.07
N GLY A 33 -10.85 -2.79 5.08
CA GLY A 33 -11.81 -1.73 5.28
C GLY A 33 -11.19 -0.44 5.80
N PHE A 34 -11.73 0.06 6.92
CA PHE A 34 -11.34 1.34 7.52
C PHE A 34 -10.09 1.28 8.42
N TRP A 35 -9.51 0.11 8.62
CA TRP A 35 -8.45 -0.09 9.59
C TRP A 35 -7.04 0.10 9.03
N LEU A 36 -6.90 0.38 7.73
CA LEU A 36 -5.58 0.56 7.11
C LEU A 36 -5.46 1.99 6.61
N SER A 37 -4.53 2.71 7.22
CA SER A 37 -4.31 4.13 6.95
C SER A 37 -3.38 4.35 5.77
N LEU A 38 -2.40 3.46 5.58
CA LEU A 38 -1.27 3.69 4.69
C LEU A 38 -0.74 2.39 4.08
N VAL A 39 -0.48 2.45 2.78
CA VAL A 39 0.16 1.41 1.97
C VAL A 39 1.36 2.02 1.28
N ALA A 40 2.53 1.42 1.42
CA ALA A 40 3.72 1.78 0.67
C ALA A 40 4.08 0.64 -0.28
N ILE A 41 4.52 1.01 -1.48
CA ILE A 41 4.93 0.09 -2.54
C ILE A 41 6.34 0.51 -2.96
N ASP A 42 7.31 -0.37 -2.73
CA ASP A 42 8.65 -0.18 -3.28
C ASP A 42 8.81 -1.08 -4.51
N TYR A 43 9.05 -0.49 -5.67
CA TYR A 43 9.38 -1.21 -6.88
C TYR A 43 10.90 -1.29 -7.06
N TYR A 44 11.42 -2.51 -7.15
CA TYR A 44 12.82 -2.83 -7.44
C TYR A 44 12.91 -3.28 -8.90
N GLU A 45 13.20 -2.33 -9.79
CA GLU A 45 13.18 -2.53 -11.24
C GLU A 45 14.20 -3.60 -11.68
N ALA A 46 15.42 -3.58 -11.15
CA ALA A 46 16.44 -4.59 -11.48
C ALA A 46 16.04 -6.04 -11.12
N ARG A 47 15.07 -6.23 -10.23
CA ARG A 47 14.59 -7.54 -9.79
C ARG A 47 13.18 -7.87 -10.27
N ASN A 48 12.49 -6.92 -10.90
CA ASN A 48 11.05 -6.99 -11.22
C ASN A 48 10.21 -7.44 -10.01
N ILE A 49 10.45 -6.80 -8.86
CA ILE A 49 9.75 -7.09 -7.60
C ILE A 49 9.11 -5.82 -7.05
N VAL A 50 7.90 -5.96 -6.55
CA VAL A 50 7.22 -4.98 -5.71
C VAL A 50 7.22 -5.46 -4.28
N VAL A 51 7.66 -4.63 -3.35
CA VAL A 51 7.52 -4.86 -1.91
C VAL A 51 6.32 -4.06 -1.41
N ALA A 52 5.24 -4.77 -1.09
CA ALA A 52 4.02 -4.17 -0.55
C ALA A 52 4.09 -4.13 0.98
N LYS A 53 4.07 -2.92 1.53
CA LYS A 53 4.11 -2.65 2.98
C LYS A 53 2.81 -2.03 3.42
N ILE A 54 2.24 -2.53 4.50
CA ILE A 54 0.96 -2.04 5.03
C ILE A 54 1.15 -1.57 6.46
N TYR A 55 0.58 -0.41 6.76
CA TYR A 55 0.73 0.27 8.04
C TYR A 55 -0.63 0.59 8.67
N TYR A 56 -0.66 0.53 10.01
CA TYR A 56 -1.78 1.00 10.83
C TYR A 56 -1.23 1.81 12.00
N GLY A 57 -1.67 3.07 12.14
CA GLY A 57 -1.23 3.95 13.22
C GLY A 57 0.30 4.12 13.28
N GLY A 58 0.97 4.19 12.12
CA GLY A 58 2.44 4.28 12.01
C GLY A 58 3.19 2.96 12.20
N VAL A 59 2.53 1.88 12.62
CA VAL A 59 3.14 0.56 12.81
C VAL A 59 3.01 -0.26 11.53
N ARG A 60 4.13 -0.80 11.03
CA ARG A 60 4.13 -1.75 9.92
C ARG A 60 3.51 -3.08 10.36
N LEU A 61 2.36 -3.41 9.79
CA LEU A 61 1.68 -4.68 10.03
C LEU A 61 2.25 -5.79 9.16
N PHE A 62 2.66 -5.44 7.93
CA PHE A 62 2.95 -6.41 6.88
C PHE A 62 3.97 -5.88 5.87
N SER A 63 4.74 -6.81 5.28
CA SER A 63 5.67 -6.55 4.18
C SER A 63 5.86 -7.85 3.38
N GLU A 64 5.50 -7.87 2.10
CA GLU A 64 5.76 -9.02 1.22
C GLU A 64 6.29 -8.59 -0.13
N GLU A 65 7.09 -9.49 -0.71
CA GLU A 65 7.56 -9.37 -2.09
C GLU A 65 6.53 -10.00 -3.05
N ILE A 66 6.17 -9.26 -4.08
CA ILE A 66 5.31 -9.68 -5.19
C ILE A 66 6.15 -9.57 -6.45
N ARG A 67 6.38 -10.68 -7.14
CA ARG A 67 7.02 -10.64 -8.46
C ARG A 67 6.06 -10.07 -9.47
N ILE A 68 6.55 -9.15 -10.29
CA ILE A 68 5.83 -8.55 -11.40
C ILE A 68 6.62 -8.82 -12.69
N ARG A 69 5.97 -8.71 -13.85
CA ARG A 69 6.64 -8.97 -15.12
C ARG A 69 7.43 -7.78 -15.63
N ASP A 70 6.88 -6.58 -15.44
CA ASP A 70 7.38 -5.33 -16.00
C ASP A 70 6.74 -4.12 -15.29
N GLU A 71 7.14 -2.91 -15.71
CA GLU A 71 6.61 -1.64 -15.22
C GLU A 71 5.12 -1.43 -15.57
N LEU A 72 4.59 -2.08 -16.61
CA LEU A 72 3.16 -2.00 -16.94
C LEU A 72 2.31 -2.64 -15.83
N GLU A 73 2.81 -3.74 -15.25
CA GLU A 73 2.17 -4.39 -14.11
C GLU A 73 2.22 -3.53 -12.84
N LEU A 74 3.25 -2.68 -12.67
CA LEU A 74 3.29 -1.67 -11.61
C LEU A 74 2.15 -0.65 -11.76
N GLU A 75 1.91 -0.12 -12.97
CA GLU A 75 0.79 0.80 -13.21
C GLU A 75 -0.57 0.14 -12.95
N LEU A 76 -0.73 -1.14 -13.30
CA LEU A 76 -1.93 -1.90 -12.95
C LEU A 76 -2.11 -2.05 -11.43
N ILE A 77 -1.02 -2.25 -10.67
CA ILE A 77 -1.06 -2.27 -9.20
C ILE A 77 -1.54 -0.92 -8.66
N LYS A 78 -0.97 0.19 -9.16
CA LYS A 78 -1.33 1.55 -8.76
C LYS A 78 -2.82 1.78 -8.96
N GLU A 79 -3.35 1.45 -10.14
CA GLU A 79 -4.77 1.60 -10.45
C GLU A 79 -5.66 0.69 -9.59
N LYS A 80 -5.28 -0.56 -9.34
CA LYS A 80 -6.05 -1.44 -8.45
C LYS A 80 -6.08 -0.95 -7.00
N ILE A 81 -4.99 -0.36 -6.50
CA ILE A 81 -4.91 0.24 -5.16
C ILE A 81 -5.80 1.50 -5.10
N LYS A 82 -5.75 2.36 -6.12
CA LYS A 82 -6.65 3.53 -6.23
C LYS A 82 -8.12 3.13 -6.23
N ASN A 83 -8.48 2.13 -7.04
CA ASN A 83 -9.82 1.54 -7.08
C ASN A 83 -10.23 0.85 -5.78
N ALA A 84 -9.29 0.57 -4.87
CA ALA A 84 -9.59 0.13 -3.52
C ALA A 84 -9.85 1.30 -2.55
N GLY A 85 -9.92 2.55 -3.04
CA GLY A 85 -10.22 3.75 -2.26
C GLY A 85 -9.00 4.40 -1.60
N TYR A 86 -7.80 4.17 -2.14
CA TYR A 86 -6.58 4.82 -1.70
C TYR A 86 -6.17 5.94 -2.66
N ILE A 87 -5.55 6.98 -2.12
CA ILE A 87 -5.05 8.14 -2.85
C ILE A 87 -3.53 8.06 -2.84
N HIS A 88 -2.91 8.26 -3.99
CA HIS A 88 -1.46 8.38 -4.10
C HIS A 88 -1.03 9.78 -3.66
N VAL A 89 -0.17 9.91 -2.66
CA VAL A 89 0.08 11.19 -1.96
C VAL A 89 1.53 11.63 -1.85
N ALA A 90 2.48 10.82 -2.32
CA ALA A 90 3.88 11.23 -2.38
C ALA A 90 4.34 11.30 -3.83
N THR A 91 5.28 12.19 -4.13
CA THR A 91 6.02 12.15 -5.38
C THR A 91 6.81 10.84 -5.42
N ASP A 92 6.69 10.10 -6.54
CA ASP A 92 7.45 8.88 -6.79
C ASP A 92 8.94 9.14 -6.52
N TYR A 93 9.48 8.59 -5.44
CA TYR A 93 10.91 8.72 -5.17
C TYR A 93 11.64 7.69 -6.01
N LYS A 94 12.27 8.13 -7.11
CA LYS A 94 13.19 7.31 -7.90
C LYS A 94 14.61 7.55 -7.42
N HIS A 95 15.25 6.52 -6.90
CA HIS A 95 16.65 6.63 -6.48
C HIS A 95 17.55 6.62 -7.73
N TYR A 96 18.50 7.54 -7.83
CA TYR A 96 19.36 7.66 -9.02
C TYR A 96 20.44 6.58 -9.10
N TYR A 97 20.86 6.04 -7.95
CA TYR A 97 21.94 5.04 -7.87
C TYR A 97 21.43 3.61 -7.67
N GLU A 98 20.15 3.46 -7.33
CA GLU A 98 19.51 2.17 -7.11
C GLU A 98 18.19 2.23 -7.87
N PRO A 99 17.85 1.24 -8.70
CA PRO A 99 16.66 1.31 -9.55
C PRO A 99 15.42 0.94 -8.70
N ILE A 100 15.15 1.81 -7.72
CA ILE A 100 14.11 1.70 -6.70
C ILE A 100 13.18 2.89 -6.84
N GLN A 101 11.89 2.61 -6.95
CA GLN A 101 10.83 3.59 -6.93
C GLN A 101 9.93 3.34 -5.73
N SER A 102 9.76 4.32 -4.84
CA SER A 102 8.86 4.22 -3.68
C SER A 102 7.60 5.03 -3.91
N LEU A 103 6.44 4.39 -3.71
CA LEU A 103 5.10 4.95 -3.88
C LEU A 103 4.33 4.89 -2.57
N LEU A 104 3.60 5.95 -2.25
CA LEU A 104 2.86 6.06 -1.00
C LEU A 104 1.37 6.31 -1.23
N PHE A 105 0.54 5.48 -0.62
CA PHE A 105 -0.91 5.53 -0.73
C PHE A 105 -1.55 5.67 0.65
N ILE A 106 -2.49 6.61 0.79
CA ILE A 106 -3.29 6.76 2.01
C ILE A 106 -4.76 6.51 1.72
N LYS A 107 -5.51 6.07 2.71
CA LYS A 107 -6.95 5.82 2.52
C LYS A 107 -7.73 7.14 2.51
N GLY A 108 -8.55 7.35 1.48
CA GLY A 108 -9.16 8.66 1.15
C GLY A 108 -10.21 9.23 2.11
N TYR A 109 -10.49 8.62 3.27
CA TYR A 109 -11.31 9.25 4.33
C TYR A 109 -10.47 9.78 5.51
N MET A 110 -9.17 9.41 5.60
CA MET A 110 -8.25 10.04 6.56
C MET A 110 -7.79 11.43 6.10
N ALA A 111 -7.81 11.66 4.80
CA ALA A 111 -7.97 12.98 4.25
C ALA A 111 -9.47 13.19 4.04
N GLY A 112 -10.16 13.92 4.93
CA GLY A 112 -11.50 14.38 4.60
C GLY A 112 -11.46 15.07 3.24
N LYS A 113 -12.45 14.85 2.36
CA LYS A 113 -12.52 15.51 1.05
C LYS A 113 -12.24 17.02 1.15
N GLU A 114 -12.76 17.64 2.20
CA GLU A 114 -12.55 19.04 2.59
C GLU A 114 -11.06 19.36 2.91
N ALA A 115 -10.36 18.49 3.63
CA ALA A 115 -8.93 18.67 3.93
C ALA A 115 -8.05 18.56 2.67
N PHE A 116 -8.46 17.73 1.70
CA PHE A 116 -7.73 17.56 0.45
C PHE A 116 -8.01 18.71 -0.54
N GLU A 117 -9.24 19.21 -0.59
CA GLU A 117 -9.61 20.40 -1.38
C GLU A 117 -8.91 21.67 -0.87
N VAL A 118 -8.63 21.78 0.44
CA VAL A 118 -7.81 22.87 0.99
C VAL A 118 -6.36 22.76 0.55
N ILE A 119 -5.75 21.57 0.59
CA ILE A 119 -4.34 21.36 0.22
C ILE A 119 -4.09 21.54 -1.29
N MET A 120 -5.06 21.17 -2.14
CA MET A 120 -4.89 21.20 -3.60
C MET A 120 -5.30 22.52 -4.26
N ASN A 121 -5.96 23.43 -3.53
CA ASN A 121 -6.39 24.74 -4.03
C ASN A 121 -5.55 25.92 -3.45
N GLU A 122 -4.46 25.64 -2.75
CA GLU A 122 -3.36 26.60 -2.49
C GLU A 122 -2.26 26.46 -3.56
#